data_AF-A0A3B1BAQ6-F1
#
_entry.id   AF-A0A3B1BAQ6-F1
#
_cell.length_a   1.000
_cell.length_b   1.000
_cell.length_c   1.000
_cell.angle_alpha   90.00
_cell.angle_beta   90.00
_cell.angle_gamma   90.00
#
_symmetry.space_group_name_H-M   'P 1'
#
loop_
_entity.id
_entity.type
_entity.pdbx_description
1 polymer ?
#
loop_
_entity_poly.entity_id
_entity_poly.type
_entity_poly.pdbx_seq_one_letter_code
_entity_poly.pdbx_strand_id
1 'polypeptide(L)'
;MVEQACKLPKEAWPQRPKLARLTPGQDAVVDLMMAIVRTRGAEHDVSTALLGNRKALEALVAGVEDSPLLQGWRVLLVGRDLQALLAGECGLRVADGRLVIDGG
;
A
#
# COMPACT_ATOMS: atom_id res chain seq x y z
N MET A 1 21.31 21.04 26.28
CA MET A 1 20.23 20.03 26.23
C MET A 1 20.41 19.09 25.02
N VAL A 2 21.60 18.46 24.88
CA VAL A 2 21.94 17.50 23.78
C VAL A 2 22.85 16.35 24.27
N GLU A 3 23.02 16.14 25.58
CA GLU A 3 24.06 15.23 26.12
C GLU A 3 23.56 13.89 26.69
N GLN A 4 22.28 13.53 26.51
CA GLN A 4 21.74 12.26 27.05
C GLN A 4 21.16 11.32 25.98
N ALA A 5 21.64 11.39 24.74
CA ALA A 5 21.19 10.50 23.66
C ALA A 5 22.05 9.22 23.47
N CYS A 6 23.23 9.12 24.08
CA CYS A 6 24.18 8.02 23.82
C CYS A 6 24.27 6.96 24.93
N LYS A 7 23.16 6.65 25.64
CA LYS A 7 23.13 5.56 26.64
C LYS A 7 21.89 4.66 26.58
N LEU A 8 21.30 4.45 25.41
CA LEU A 8 20.33 3.37 25.22
C LEU A 8 21.06 2.10 24.75
N PRO A 9 20.87 0.95 25.43
CA PRO A 9 21.29 -0.36 24.92
C PRO A 9 20.73 -0.57 23.51
N LYS A 10 21.50 -1.20 22.61
CA LYS A 10 21.06 -1.47 21.23
C LYS A 10 19.78 -2.32 21.19
N GLU A 11 19.51 -3.04 22.28
CA GLU A 11 18.33 -3.88 22.49
C GLU A 11 17.04 -3.07 22.68
N ALA A 12 17.12 -1.78 23.01
CA ALA A 12 15.98 -0.88 23.15
C ALA A 12 15.63 -0.12 21.86
N TRP A 13 16.32 -0.41 20.75
CA TRP A 13 15.97 0.17 19.46
C TRP A 13 14.61 -0.39 19.01
N PRO A 14 13.71 0.45 18.45
CA PRO A 14 12.48 -0.06 17.88
C PRO A 14 12.87 -1.03 16.77
N GLN A 15 12.66 -2.33 17.02
CA GLN A 15 12.84 -3.32 16.00
C GLN A 15 11.76 -3.06 14.96
N ARG A 16 12.17 -2.55 13.79
CA ARG A 16 11.27 -2.49 12.64
C ARG A 16 10.75 -3.91 12.44
N PRO A 17 9.43 -4.15 12.54
CA PRO A 17 8.90 -5.46 12.24
C PRO A 17 9.39 -5.83 10.85
N LYS A 18 10.18 -6.89 10.77
CA LYS A 18 10.57 -7.44 9.47
C LYS A 18 9.26 -7.85 8.83
N LEU A 19 8.85 -7.15 7.77
CA LEU A 19 7.78 -7.61 6.90
C LEU A 19 8.13 -9.06 6.55
N ALA A 20 7.27 -9.98 6.97
CA ALA A 20 7.42 -11.38 6.60
C ALA A 20 7.49 -11.43 5.06
N ARG A 21 8.37 -12.29 4.53
CA ARG A 21 8.50 -12.43 3.08
C ARG A 21 7.14 -12.87 2.53
N LEU A 22 6.60 -12.13 1.57
CA LEU A 22 5.32 -12.47 0.97
C LEU A 22 5.39 -13.83 0.28
N THR A 23 4.27 -14.54 0.30
CA THR A 23 4.07 -15.73 -0.54
C THR A 23 3.90 -15.32 -2.01
N PRO A 24 4.14 -16.21 -2.99
CA PRO A 24 3.90 -15.91 -4.39
C PRO A 24 2.46 -15.43 -4.69
N GLY A 25 1.47 -15.93 -3.95
CA GLY A 25 0.08 -15.48 -4.06
C GLY A 25 -0.10 -14.04 -3.57
N GLN A 26 0.55 -13.67 -2.46
CA GLN A 26 0.52 -12.29 -1.97
C GLN A 26 1.26 -11.32 -2.91
N ASP A 27 2.35 -11.76 -3.55
CA ASP A 27 3.03 -10.96 -4.58
C ASP A 27 2.10 -10.65 -5.77
N ALA A 28 1.31 -11.62 -6.21
CA ALA A 28 0.31 -11.39 -7.27
C ALA A 28 -0.78 -10.39 -6.84
N VAL A 29 -1.20 -10.42 -5.57
CA VAL A 29 -2.12 -9.41 -5.01
C VAL A 29 -1.48 -8.02 -5.04
N VAL A 30 -0.20 -7.90 -4.66
CA VAL A 30 0.53 -6.62 -4.74
C VAL A 30 0.60 -6.10 -6.19
N ASP A 31 0.73 -6.98 -7.17
CA ASP A 31 0.72 -6.58 -8.59
C ASP A 31 -0.63 -6.01 -9.02
N LEU A 32 -1.75 -6.60 -8.59
CA LEU A 32 -3.10 -6.05 -8.80
C LEU A 32 -3.26 -4.69 -8.12
N MET A 33 -2.81 -4.56 -6.88
CA MET A 33 -2.84 -3.30 -6.14
C MET A 33 -2.00 -2.21 -6.85
N MET A 34 -0.84 -2.57 -7.41
CA MET A 34 -0.05 -1.62 -8.22
C MET A 34 -0.79 -1.20 -9.48
N ALA A 35 -1.57 -2.08 -10.10
CA ALA A 35 -2.39 -1.74 -11.25
C ALA A 35 -3.46 -0.69 -10.88
N ILE A 36 -4.15 -0.87 -9.74
CA ILE A 36 -5.09 0.12 -9.18
C ILE A 36 -4.40 1.47 -8.95
N VAL A 37 -3.25 1.49 -8.28
CA VAL A 37 -2.50 2.73 -7.99
C VAL A 37 -2.14 3.47 -9.28
N ARG A 38 -1.74 2.75 -10.33
CA ARG A 38 -1.42 3.35 -11.64
C ARG A 38 -2.66 3.92 -12.32
N THR A 39 -3.77 3.21 -12.29
CA THR A 39 -5.04 3.67 -12.89
C THR A 39 -5.54 4.92 -12.18
N ARG A 40 -5.65 4.91 -10.84
CA ARG A 40 -6.09 6.09 -10.07
C ARG A 40 -5.14 7.27 -10.20
N GLY A 41 -3.82 7.01 -10.23
CA GLY A 41 -2.83 8.04 -10.48
C GLY A 41 -3.02 8.73 -11.84
N ALA A 42 -3.28 7.95 -12.90
CA ALA A 42 -3.56 8.51 -14.22
C ALA A 42 -4.89 9.28 -14.28
N GLU A 43 -5.94 8.79 -13.62
CA GLU A 43 -7.27 9.43 -13.57
C GLU A 43 -7.24 10.80 -12.88
N HIS A 44 -6.41 10.94 -11.84
CA HIS A 44 -6.34 12.14 -11.01
C HIS A 44 -5.09 13.01 -11.27
N ASP A 45 -4.29 12.70 -12.30
CA ASP A 45 -3.01 13.36 -12.60
C ASP A 45 -2.04 13.39 -11.40
N VAL A 46 -1.99 12.29 -10.65
CA VAL A 46 -1.14 12.10 -9.47
C VAL A 46 -0.09 11.04 -9.75
N SER A 47 1.18 11.34 -9.48
CA SER A 47 2.25 10.35 -9.65
C SER A 47 2.05 9.15 -8.72
N THR A 48 2.28 7.95 -9.26
CA THR A 48 2.20 6.68 -8.52
C THR A 48 3.12 6.67 -7.31
N ALA A 49 4.30 7.28 -7.42
CA ALA A 49 5.26 7.41 -6.31
C ALA A 49 4.69 8.23 -5.13
N LEU A 50 3.81 9.19 -5.39
CA LEU A 50 3.15 9.98 -4.35
C LEU A 50 2.00 9.22 -3.68
N LEU A 51 1.31 8.37 -4.45
CA LEU A 51 0.23 7.52 -3.96
C LEU A 51 0.74 6.36 -3.12
N GLY A 52 1.67 5.58 -3.65
CA GLY A 52 2.14 4.37 -2.99
C GLY A 52 3.19 3.64 -3.81
N ASN A 53 4.24 3.17 -3.14
CA ASN A 53 5.24 2.29 -3.75
C ASN A 53 4.94 0.82 -3.41
N ARG A 54 5.61 -0.10 -4.11
CA ARG A 54 5.43 -1.55 -3.90
C ARG A 54 5.56 -1.94 -2.42
N LYS A 55 6.58 -1.42 -1.73
CA LYS A 55 6.83 -1.71 -0.31
C LYS A 55 5.67 -1.32 0.60
N ALA A 56 4.98 -0.20 0.31
CA ALA A 56 3.80 0.22 1.07
C ALA A 56 2.62 -0.74 0.85
N LEU A 57 2.46 -1.26 -0.37
CA LEU A 57 1.43 -2.25 -0.69
C LEU A 57 1.76 -3.60 -0.06
N GLU A 58 3.02 -4.04 -0.10
CA GLU A 58 3.47 -5.26 0.59
C GLU A 58 3.18 -5.19 2.10
N ALA A 59 3.44 -4.04 2.73
CA ALA A 59 3.11 -3.82 4.14
C ALA A 59 1.59 -3.90 4.39
N LEU A 60 0.78 -3.34 3.49
CA LEU A 60 -0.67 -3.39 3.58
C LEU A 60 -1.19 -4.84 3.44
N VAL A 61 -0.70 -5.60 2.47
CA VAL A 61 -1.03 -7.03 2.29
C VAL A 61 -0.58 -7.87 3.50
N ALA A 62 0.53 -7.51 4.13
CA ALA A 62 1.02 -8.14 5.34
C ALA A 62 0.21 -7.76 6.61
N GLY A 63 -0.81 -6.90 6.49
CA GLY A 63 -1.68 -6.52 7.60
C GLY A 63 -1.11 -5.45 8.53
N VAL A 64 -0.18 -4.61 8.07
CA VAL A 64 0.32 -3.48 8.87
C VAL A 64 -0.78 -2.43 9.03
N GLU A 65 -1.23 -2.24 10.28
CA GLU A 65 -2.38 -1.39 10.61
C GLU A 65 -2.16 0.10 10.29
N ASP A 66 -0.93 0.61 10.46
CA ASP A 66 -0.58 2.02 10.21
C ASP A 66 -0.04 2.27 8.78
N SER A 67 -0.78 1.80 7.77
CA SER A 67 -0.39 2.05 6.38
C SER A 67 -0.67 3.50 5.96
N PRO A 68 0.33 4.26 5.45
CA PRO A 68 0.12 5.61 4.93
C PRO A 68 -0.88 5.68 3.75
N LEU A 69 -1.12 4.54 3.09
CA LEU A 69 -2.10 4.41 2.01
C LEU A 69 -3.55 4.56 2.49
N LEU A 70 -3.78 4.29 3.77
CA LEU A 70 -5.10 4.32 4.41
C LEU A 70 -5.33 5.61 5.20
N GLN A 71 -4.48 6.62 5.03
CA GLN A 71 -4.52 7.86 5.79
C GLN A 71 -4.60 9.10 4.89
N GLY A 72 -5.23 10.14 5.42
CA GLY A 72 -5.35 11.44 4.75
C GLY A 72 -6.01 11.34 3.39
N TRP A 73 -5.52 12.10 2.41
CA TRP A 73 -6.11 12.14 1.07
C TRP A 73 -5.88 10.87 0.25
N ARG A 74 -4.87 10.05 0.58
CA ARG A 74 -4.58 8.80 -0.15
C ARG A 74 -5.68 7.76 0.01
N VAL A 75 -6.34 7.73 1.17
CA VAL A 75 -7.45 6.80 1.39
C VAL A 75 -8.60 7.06 0.41
N LEU A 76 -8.85 8.35 0.11
CA LEU A 76 -9.93 8.77 -0.78
C LEU A 76 -9.60 8.47 -2.24
N LEU A 77 -8.33 8.51 -2.62
CA LEU A 77 -7.91 8.39 -4.01
C LEU A 77 -7.56 6.95 -4.41
N VAL A 78 -7.11 6.13 -3.46
CA VAL A 78 -6.68 4.76 -3.74
C VAL A 78 -6.91 3.79 -2.59
N GLY A 79 -6.83 4.24 -1.34
CA GLY A 79 -6.90 3.34 -0.18
C GLY A 79 -8.20 2.57 -0.08
N ARG A 80 -9.34 3.17 -0.44
CA ARG A 80 -10.65 2.48 -0.48
C ARG A 80 -10.68 1.34 -1.49
N ASP A 81 -10.23 1.58 -2.72
CA ASP A 81 -10.17 0.53 -3.75
C ASP A 81 -9.23 -0.61 -3.32
N LEU A 82 -8.10 -0.28 -2.69
CA LEU A 82 -7.15 -1.28 -2.17
C LEU A 82 -7.77 -2.12 -1.06
N GLN A 83 -8.54 -1.51 -0.16
CA GLN A 83 -9.26 -2.24 0.89
C GLN A 83 -10.37 -3.13 0.32
N ALA A 84 -11.16 -2.60 -0.60
CA ALA A 84 -12.22 -3.36 -1.28
C ALA A 84 -11.63 -4.56 -2.04
N LEU A 85 -10.47 -4.40 -2.70
CA LEU A 85 -9.77 -5.50 -3.37
C LEU A 85 -9.38 -6.59 -2.38
N LEU A 86 -8.79 -6.22 -1.23
CA LEU A 86 -8.39 -7.17 -0.19
C LEU A 86 -9.58 -7.86 0.48
N ALA A 87 -10.72 -7.18 0.57
CA ALA A 87 -11.98 -7.74 1.08
C ALA A 87 -12.71 -8.62 0.04
N GLY A 88 -12.28 -8.63 -1.22
CA GLY A 88 -12.97 -9.33 -2.32
C GLY A 88 -14.24 -8.63 -2.80
N GLU A 89 -14.40 -7.34 -2.46
CA GLU A 89 -15.56 -6.50 -2.80
C GLU A 89 -15.34 -5.69 -4.09
N CYS A 90 -14.10 -5.68 -4.60
CA CYS A 90 -13.69 -5.02 -5.83
C CYS A 90 -13.16 -6.05 -6.84
N GLY A 91 -13.53 -5.88 -8.10
CA GLY A 91 -13.01 -6.60 -9.25
C GLY A 91 -12.20 -5.70 -10.18
N LEU A 92 -11.34 -6.31 -11.00
CA LEU A 92 -10.67 -5.62 -12.09
C LEU A 92 -11.00 -6.32 -13.41
N ARG A 93 -11.25 -5.52 -14.44
CA ARG A 93 -11.41 -6.01 -15.81
C ARG A 93 -10.67 -5.13 -16.80
N VAL A 94 -10.51 -5.64 -18.01
CA VAL A 94 -9.98 -4.85 -19.13
C VAL A 94 -11.13 -4.51 -20.07
N ALA A 95 -11.27 -3.23 -20.40
CA ALA A 95 -12.21 -2.74 -21.42
C ALA A 95 -11.53 -1.66 -22.26
N ASP A 96 -11.66 -1.77 -23.58
CA ASP A 96 -11.06 -0.84 -24.54
C ASP A 96 -9.54 -0.63 -24.31
N GLY A 97 -8.83 -1.71 -23.95
CA GLY A 97 -7.40 -1.69 -23.65
C GLY A 97 -7.03 -0.97 -22.35
N ARG A 98 -8.01 -0.64 -21.50
CA ARG A 98 -7.81 0.03 -20.21
C ARG A 98 -8.27 -0.86 -19.07
N LEU A 99 -7.58 -0.72 -17.94
CA LEU A 99 -7.99 -1.36 -16.69
C LEU A 99 -9.16 -0.58 -16.10
N VAL A 100 -10.26 -1.28 -15.81
CA VAL A 100 -11.43 -0.74 -15.13
C VAL A 100 -11.56 -1.44 -13.78
N ILE A 101 -11.84 -0.66 -12.75
CA ILE A 101 -12.06 -1.11 -11.38
C ILE A 101 -13.57 -1.16 -11.18
N ASP A 102 -14.12 -2.35 -10.98
CA ASP A 102 -15.55 -2.58 -10.76
C ASP A 102 -15.82 -2.84 -9.28
N GLY A 103 -16.76 -2.12 -8.68
CA GLY A 103 -17.09 -2.27 -7.26
C GLY A 103 -16.17 -1.46 -6.36
N GLY A 104 -16.66 -0.28 -5.96
CA GLY A 104 -16.05 0.68 -5.03
C GLY A 104 -17.06 1.77 -4.67
#